data_AF-A0AAV9G3U7-F1
#
_entry.id   AF-A0AAV9G3U7-F1
#
_cell.length_a   1.000
_cell.length_b   1.000
_cell.length_c   1.000
_cell.angle_alpha   90.00
_cell.angle_beta   90.00
_cell.angle_gamma   90.00
#
_symmetry.space_group_name_H-M   'P 1'
#
loop_
_entity.id
_entity.type
_entity.pdbx_description
1 polymer ?
#
loop_
_entity_poly.entity_id
_entity_poly.type
_entity_poly.pdbx_seq_one_letter_code
_entity_poly.pdbx_strand_id
1 'polypeptide(L)'
;MAPLTLILSLLFAFLLHGQQVLAGSAIWQPALVPRSRPHSLNRRYFYARKAAPGFGVAQPWPNRVIKYCFNPNPATQAAKAMLKKNLKDARKIWVAKGLNSNFRIEEAHGDACLDLEDVLMISYTGNGANSGMGSSVGQLSTNNMHLTDRVDMGMLDVVANFAHELGHAWGLYHEHQNPNFWQGVVDATGNGELFGPGNPGQWNCENLIDYASVALGGGLVVQTGQNNQGNTRTVDMQRLCSSYDLARGARFTALDYLPMGGRGTPHSTNGKGVDDVDWSSIMIYASGAGAVPLDPGEEPGETDRRARILQQPNGERIAKNLFPSALDILALNTLYADVGGTKLSLLNSMTSFKKVYKTSDSGPSGGSGCL
;
A
#
# COMPACT_ATOMS: atom_id res chain seq x y z
N MET A 1 -29.88 -36.69 4.04
CA MET A 1 -28.47 -36.53 4.46
C MET A 1 -27.67 -36.20 3.20
N ALA A 2 -27.00 -35.05 3.14
CA ALA A 2 -26.07 -34.74 2.06
C ALA A 2 -24.72 -35.43 2.33
N PRO A 3 -23.97 -35.90 1.30
CA PRO A 3 -22.68 -36.54 1.51
C PRO A 3 -21.65 -35.53 2.01
N LEU A 4 -20.95 -35.88 3.09
CA LEU A 4 -19.98 -35.02 3.79
C LEU A 4 -18.86 -34.49 2.88
N THR A 5 -18.52 -35.25 1.84
CA THR A 5 -17.53 -34.89 0.81
C THR A 5 -17.87 -33.59 0.07
N LEU A 6 -19.15 -33.34 -0.22
CA LEU A 6 -19.57 -32.15 -0.97
C LEU A 6 -19.32 -30.84 -0.20
N ILE A 7 -19.39 -30.91 1.13
CA ILE A 7 -19.16 -29.76 2.03
C ILE A 7 -17.66 -29.41 2.09
N LEU A 8 -16.77 -30.40 2.12
CA LEU A 8 -15.33 -30.18 2.05
C LEU A 8 -14.90 -29.58 0.70
N SER A 9 -15.48 -30.02 -0.42
CA SER A 9 -15.18 -29.47 -1.75
C SER A 9 -15.50 -27.96 -1.85
N LEU A 10 -16.63 -27.53 -1.28
CA LEU A 10 -17.02 -26.12 -1.25
C LEU A 10 -16.11 -25.28 -0.34
N LEU A 11 -15.71 -25.81 0.81
CA LEU A 11 -14.75 -25.13 1.71
C LEU A 11 -13.37 -24.93 1.05
N PHE A 12 -12.90 -25.88 0.24
CA PHE A 12 -11.63 -25.73 -0.49
C PHE A 12 -11.70 -24.70 -1.62
N ALA A 13 -12.84 -24.60 -2.32
CA ALA A 13 -13.01 -23.65 -3.43
C ALA A 13 -12.89 -22.17 -2.99
N PHE A 14 -13.36 -21.83 -1.78
CA PHE A 14 -13.24 -20.47 -1.26
C PHE A 14 -11.81 -20.09 -0.82
N LEU A 15 -10.92 -21.05 -0.57
CA LEU A 15 -9.53 -20.78 -0.16
C LEU A 15 -8.57 -20.48 -1.32
N LEU A 16 -9.00 -20.69 -2.57
CA LEU A 16 -8.16 -20.52 -3.77
C LEU A 16 -8.35 -19.17 -4.49
N HIS A 17 -9.17 -18.26 -3.95
CA HIS A 17 -9.39 -16.94 -4.53
C HIS A 17 -8.22 -15.99 -4.22
N GLY A 18 -7.25 -15.95 -5.14
CA GLY A 18 -6.26 -14.87 -5.35
C GLY A 18 -5.70 -14.14 -4.12
N GLN A 19 -4.59 -14.62 -3.57
CA GLN A 19 -3.79 -13.83 -2.61
C GLN A 19 -3.04 -12.69 -3.33
N GLN A 20 -3.77 -11.61 -3.61
CA GLN A 20 -3.24 -10.35 -4.11
C GLN A 20 -2.25 -9.72 -3.12
N VAL A 21 -1.30 -8.94 -3.65
CA VAL A 21 -0.39 -8.14 -2.82
C VAL A 21 -1.06 -6.81 -2.49
N LEU A 22 -1.81 -6.79 -1.40
CA LEU A 22 -1.85 -5.59 -0.57
C LEU A 22 -0.41 -5.33 -0.12
N ALA A 23 0.07 -4.08 -0.22
CA ALA A 23 1.39 -3.71 0.30
C ALA A 23 1.35 -2.54 1.29
N GLY A 24 0.16 -2.13 1.71
CA GLY A 24 -0.04 -1.55 3.04
C GLY A 24 -0.54 -2.62 3.99
N SER A 25 -0.26 -2.47 5.28
CA SER A 25 -0.93 -3.23 6.34
C SER A 25 -1.48 -2.29 7.43
N ALA A 26 -1.61 -2.70 8.69
CA ALA A 26 -2.67 -2.16 9.53
C ALA A 26 -2.45 -0.84 10.37
N ILE A 27 -1.25 -0.32 10.69
CA ILE A 27 -0.96 0.44 11.97
C ILE A 27 0.10 1.67 11.99
N TRP A 28 0.25 2.65 11.06
CA TRP A 28 1.56 3.39 10.81
C TRP A 28 2.15 4.78 11.39
N GLN A 29 1.49 5.90 11.83
CA GLN A 29 2.14 7.11 12.51
C GLN A 29 1.72 8.64 12.21
N PRO A 30 1.45 9.64 13.14
CA PRO A 30 1.08 11.05 12.80
C PRO A 30 2.12 12.23 12.88
N ALA A 31 2.39 12.99 13.97
CA ALA A 31 3.01 14.36 13.85
C ALA A 31 4.15 14.69 14.85
N LEU A 32 5.02 15.74 14.72
CA LEU A 32 5.72 16.46 13.61
C LEU A 32 6.85 17.36 14.21
N VAL A 33 8.04 17.51 13.58
CA VAL A 33 9.21 18.27 14.11
C VAL A 33 10.00 19.02 12.99
N PRO A 34 10.64 20.21 13.21
CA PRO A 34 11.17 21.07 12.12
C PRO A 34 12.63 20.83 11.65
N ARG A 35 12.98 21.42 10.49
CA ARG A 35 14.22 21.21 9.68
C ARG A 35 15.42 22.12 10.02
N SER A 36 16.63 21.65 9.65
CA SER A 36 17.78 22.53 9.37
C SER A 36 18.66 22.12 8.17
N ARG A 37 18.67 23.00 7.15
CA ARG A 37 19.67 23.16 6.06
C ARG A 37 19.82 22.06 4.97
N PRO A 38 20.40 22.38 3.78
CA PRO A 38 20.35 21.51 2.60
C PRO A 38 21.73 21.06 2.07
N HIS A 39 21.81 19.80 1.66
CA HIS A 39 22.79 19.32 0.66
C HIS A 39 22.05 18.79 -0.58
N SER A 40 22.78 18.60 -1.69
CA SER A 40 22.23 18.37 -3.02
C SER A 40 21.29 17.16 -3.08
N LEU A 41 20.01 17.42 -3.37
CA LEU A 41 18.95 16.42 -3.41
C LEU A 41 19.04 15.54 -4.67
N ASN A 42 19.88 14.50 -4.59
CA ASN A 42 19.60 13.26 -5.32
C ASN A 42 18.19 12.77 -4.92
N ARG A 43 17.41 12.31 -5.91
CA ARG A 43 15.98 11.97 -5.76
C ARG A 43 15.80 10.85 -4.72
N ARG A 44 14.71 10.86 -3.92
CA ARG A 44 14.47 9.87 -2.84
C ARG A 44 13.00 9.43 -2.77
N TYR A 45 12.66 8.14 -2.96
CA TYR A 45 11.33 7.50 -2.90
C TYR A 45 11.35 6.01 -3.40
N PHE A 46 10.57 5.10 -2.79
CA PHE A 46 10.35 3.71 -3.29
C PHE A 46 8.95 3.51 -3.92
N TYR A 47 8.88 3.06 -5.18
CA TYR A 47 7.63 3.04 -5.96
C TYR A 47 7.51 1.86 -6.95
N ALA A 48 6.30 1.64 -7.48
CA ALA A 48 5.99 0.61 -8.47
C ALA A 48 6.91 0.63 -9.71
N ARG A 49 7.42 -0.54 -10.11
CA ARG A 49 8.16 -0.69 -11.38
C ARG A 49 7.20 -0.62 -12.56
N LYS A 50 7.38 0.37 -13.43
CA LYS A 50 6.83 0.32 -14.80
C LYS A 50 7.48 -0.85 -15.55
N ALA A 51 6.71 -1.91 -15.80
CA ALA A 51 7.05 -2.94 -16.78
C ALA A 51 5.91 -3.10 -17.79
N ALA A 52 6.17 -3.83 -18.88
CA ALA A 52 5.13 -4.22 -19.82
C ALA A 52 4.01 -5.02 -19.11
N PRO A 53 2.75 -4.98 -19.61
CA PRO A 53 1.63 -5.70 -19.00
C PRO A 53 1.94 -7.19 -18.78
N GLY A 54 1.79 -7.63 -17.54
CA GLY A 54 2.11 -8.99 -17.09
C GLY A 54 1.68 -9.20 -15.65
N PHE A 55 1.45 -10.46 -15.26
CA PHE A 55 0.88 -10.83 -13.98
C PHE A 55 1.70 -10.26 -12.79
N GLY A 56 1.02 -9.50 -11.92
CA GLY A 56 1.57 -9.02 -10.64
C GLY A 56 2.40 -7.72 -10.70
N VAL A 57 2.48 -7.02 -11.84
CA VAL A 57 3.16 -5.72 -11.93
C VAL A 57 2.17 -4.58 -11.73
N ALA A 58 2.36 -3.81 -10.66
CA ALA A 58 1.63 -2.58 -10.35
C ALA A 58 1.79 -1.51 -11.45
N GLN A 59 0.68 -1.06 -12.03
CA GLN A 59 0.63 -0.01 -13.05
C GLN A 59 0.09 1.32 -12.49
N PRO A 60 0.43 2.47 -13.08
CA PRO A 60 -0.12 3.75 -12.65
C PRO A 60 -1.50 4.04 -13.28
N TRP A 61 -2.51 4.23 -12.43
CA TRP A 61 -3.91 4.47 -12.81
C TRP A 61 -4.14 5.46 -13.99
N PRO A 62 -4.91 5.10 -15.03
CA PRO A 62 -5.22 5.95 -16.18
C PRO A 62 -5.67 7.36 -15.78
N ASN A 63 -5.16 8.37 -16.50
CA ASN A 63 -5.44 9.79 -16.26
C ASN A 63 -5.14 10.32 -14.84
N ARG A 64 -4.43 9.55 -13.99
CA ARG A 64 -4.24 9.81 -12.53
C ARG A 64 -5.56 9.72 -11.74
N VAL A 65 -6.43 8.79 -12.15
CA VAL A 65 -7.76 8.60 -11.56
C VAL A 65 -7.92 7.19 -11.00
N ILE A 66 -8.05 7.07 -9.68
CA ILE A 66 -8.64 5.89 -9.06
C ILE A 66 -10.16 6.05 -9.21
N LYS A 67 -10.78 5.17 -10.00
CA LYS A 67 -12.19 4.84 -9.82
C LYS A 67 -12.28 3.92 -8.61
N TYR A 68 -13.25 4.11 -7.72
CA TYR A 68 -13.43 3.23 -6.57
C TYR A 68 -14.89 2.87 -6.33
N CYS A 69 -15.12 1.69 -5.79
CA CYS A 69 -16.43 1.22 -5.35
C CYS A 69 -16.37 0.81 -3.89
N PHE A 70 -17.46 1.02 -3.15
CA PHE A 70 -17.60 0.50 -1.80
C PHE A 70 -18.15 -0.92 -1.86
N ASN A 71 -17.47 -1.85 -1.20
CA ASN A 71 -17.87 -3.25 -1.08
C ASN A 71 -19.34 -3.35 -0.59
N PRO A 72 -20.22 -4.13 -1.26
CA PRO A 72 -21.64 -4.17 -0.95
C PRO A 72 -21.98 -4.77 0.42
N ASN A 73 -21.01 -5.28 1.19
CA ASN A 73 -21.27 -5.81 2.53
C ASN A 73 -21.88 -4.76 3.48
N PRO A 74 -22.77 -5.16 4.43
CA PRO A 74 -23.51 -4.20 5.27
C PRO A 74 -22.63 -3.28 6.12
N ALA A 75 -21.51 -3.79 6.65
CA ALA A 75 -20.60 -3.00 7.46
C ALA A 75 -19.95 -1.85 6.67
N THR A 76 -19.56 -2.12 5.41
CA THR A 76 -18.98 -1.12 4.52
C THR A 76 -20.01 -0.10 4.05
N GLN A 77 -21.25 -0.53 3.75
CA GLN A 77 -22.31 0.41 3.38
C GLN A 77 -22.76 1.28 4.57
N ALA A 78 -22.77 0.77 5.80
CA ALA A 78 -23.00 1.57 7.00
C ALA A 78 -21.86 2.60 7.23
N ALA A 79 -20.60 2.20 7.07
CA ALA A 79 -19.44 3.07 7.22
C ALA A 79 -19.22 4.06 6.06
N LYS A 80 -19.91 3.87 4.92
CA LYS A 80 -19.68 4.57 3.64
C LYS A 80 -19.56 6.09 3.74
N ALA A 81 -20.40 6.74 4.56
CA ALA A 81 -20.36 8.19 4.74
C ALA A 81 -19.06 8.67 5.43
N MET A 82 -18.63 7.96 6.47
CA MET A 82 -17.36 8.20 7.17
C MET A 82 -16.17 7.92 6.24
N LEU A 83 -16.17 6.78 5.54
CA LEU A 83 -15.10 6.43 4.61
C LEU A 83 -14.95 7.49 3.52
N LYS A 84 -16.05 7.91 2.87
CA LYS A 84 -16.06 8.92 1.80
C LYS A 84 -15.59 10.29 2.30
N LYS A 85 -15.90 10.66 3.54
CA LYS A 85 -15.36 11.89 4.17
C LYS A 85 -13.84 11.77 4.36
N ASN A 86 -13.38 10.70 5.01
CA ASN A 86 -11.96 10.57 5.39
C ASN A 86 -11.06 10.36 4.17
N LEU A 87 -11.52 9.65 3.11
CA LEU A 87 -10.83 9.57 1.82
C LEU A 87 -10.71 10.94 1.12
N LYS A 88 -11.76 11.77 1.20
CA LYS A 88 -11.74 13.14 0.67
C LYS A 88 -10.76 14.03 1.45
N ASP A 89 -10.68 13.87 2.77
CA ASP A 89 -9.77 14.64 3.63
C ASP A 89 -8.31 14.17 3.49
N ALA A 90 -8.06 12.87 3.38
CA ALA A 90 -6.77 12.29 3.03
C ALA A 90 -6.26 12.81 1.67
N ARG A 91 -7.14 12.92 0.66
CA ARG A 91 -6.76 13.55 -0.62
C ARG A 91 -6.43 15.04 -0.45
N LYS A 92 -7.06 15.79 0.46
CA LYS A 92 -6.67 17.20 0.74
C LYS A 92 -5.24 17.27 1.27
N ILE A 93 -4.84 16.34 2.15
CA ILE A 93 -3.48 16.26 2.70
C ILE A 93 -2.44 16.17 1.56
N TRP A 94 -2.63 15.28 0.60
CA TRP A 94 -1.76 15.17 -0.58
C TRP A 94 -1.70 16.45 -1.42
N VAL A 95 -2.85 17.05 -1.74
CA VAL A 95 -2.92 18.28 -2.54
C VAL A 95 -2.29 19.48 -1.81
N ALA A 96 -2.49 19.58 -0.49
CA ALA A 96 -1.93 20.65 0.35
C ALA A 96 -0.39 20.56 0.49
N LYS A 97 0.21 19.39 0.24
CA LYS A 97 1.67 19.21 0.15
C LYS A 97 2.23 19.36 -1.27
N GLY A 98 1.38 19.65 -2.25
CA GLY A 98 1.79 19.93 -3.63
C GLY A 98 1.54 18.81 -4.64
N LEU A 99 0.80 17.75 -4.29
CA LEU A 99 0.31 16.82 -5.32
C LEU A 99 -0.61 17.59 -6.29
N ASN A 100 -0.40 17.39 -7.59
CA ASN A 100 -1.21 18.07 -8.59
C ASN A 100 -2.70 17.71 -8.42
N SER A 101 -3.60 18.69 -8.50
CA SER A 101 -5.03 18.48 -8.34
C SER A 101 -5.67 17.56 -9.40
N ASN A 102 -4.93 17.18 -10.45
CA ASN A 102 -5.34 16.17 -11.43
C ASN A 102 -5.23 14.71 -10.93
N PHE A 103 -4.53 14.44 -9.82
CA PHE A 103 -4.68 13.17 -9.08
C PHE A 103 -6.04 13.16 -8.37
N ARG A 104 -6.96 12.25 -8.73
CA ARG A 104 -8.38 12.31 -8.31
C ARG A 104 -8.93 10.92 -7.98
N ILE A 105 -9.64 10.81 -6.86
CA ILE A 105 -10.45 9.62 -6.55
C ILE A 105 -11.91 9.91 -6.94
N GLU A 106 -12.54 9.00 -7.65
CA GLU A 106 -13.93 9.13 -8.13
C GLU A 106 -14.74 7.88 -7.80
N GLU A 107 -15.91 8.04 -7.18
CA GLU A 107 -16.78 6.91 -6.85
C GLU A 107 -17.49 6.41 -8.12
N ALA A 108 -17.34 5.14 -8.43
CA ALA A 108 -18.03 4.44 -9.51
C ALA A 108 -19.31 3.75 -9.00
N HIS A 109 -20.23 3.46 -9.93
CA HIS A 109 -21.59 3.00 -9.64
C HIS A 109 -22.05 1.96 -10.68
N GLY A 110 -22.97 1.07 -10.27
CA GLY A 110 -23.55 0.06 -11.16
C GLY A 110 -22.50 -0.91 -11.71
N ASP A 111 -22.64 -1.27 -12.98
CA ASP A 111 -21.81 -2.29 -13.65
C ASP A 111 -20.32 -1.93 -13.68
N ALA A 112 -19.96 -0.64 -13.55
CA ALA A 112 -18.57 -0.21 -13.42
C ALA A 112 -17.89 -0.79 -12.15
N CYS A 113 -18.65 -1.20 -11.14
CA CYS A 113 -18.12 -1.87 -9.95
C CYS A 113 -17.87 -3.38 -10.13
N LEU A 114 -18.16 -3.95 -11.31
CA LEU A 114 -17.90 -5.35 -11.64
C LEU A 114 -16.52 -5.54 -12.31
N ASP A 115 -15.94 -4.46 -12.85
CA ASP A 115 -14.61 -4.45 -13.47
C ASP A 115 -13.52 -4.22 -12.39
N LEU A 116 -13.08 -5.31 -11.77
CA LEU A 116 -12.14 -5.27 -10.63
C LEU A 116 -10.69 -4.91 -11.03
N GLU A 117 -10.37 -4.90 -12.33
CA GLU A 117 -9.09 -4.38 -12.83
C GLU A 117 -9.13 -2.85 -12.91
N ASP A 118 -10.28 -2.27 -13.25
CA ASP A 118 -10.44 -0.83 -13.50
C ASP A 118 -11.08 -0.03 -12.33
N VAL A 119 -11.45 -0.68 -11.21
CA VAL A 119 -11.85 -0.02 -9.96
C VAL A 119 -11.15 -0.56 -8.70
N LEU A 120 -10.88 0.33 -7.74
CA LEU A 120 -10.46 0.00 -6.37
C LEU A 120 -11.67 -0.38 -5.50
N MET A 121 -11.69 -1.61 -4.99
CA MET A 121 -12.74 -2.10 -4.09
C MET A 121 -12.42 -1.75 -2.63
N ILE A 122 -13.14 -0.78 -2.07
CA ILE A 122 -12.93 -0.27 -0.70
C ILE A 122 -13.84 -1.03 0.27
N SER A 123 -13.23 -1.63 1.30
CA SER A 123 -13.90 -2.44 2.32
C SER A 123 -13.64 -1.90 3.73
N TYR A 124 -14.70 -1.78 4.55
CA TYR A 124 -14.56 -1.47 5.97
C TYR A 124 -14.25 -2.73 6.77
N THR A 125 -13.27 -2.66 7.67
CA THR A 125 -12.86 -3.80 8.53
C THR A 125 -13.33 -3.68 9.98
N GLY A 126 -14.04 -2.59 10.33
CA GLY A 126 -14.56 -2.37 11.67
C GLY A 126 -13.48 -2.00 12.69
N ASN A 127 -13.82 -2.14 13.97
CA ASN A 127 -12.97 -1.81 15.12
C ASN A 127 -12.68 -3.02 16.05
N GLY A 128 -13.05 -4.23 15.64
CA GLY A 128 -12.78 -5.46 16.41
C GLY A 128 -11.34 -5.95 16.29
N ALA A 129 -11.00 -7.05 16.98
CA ALA A 129 -9.64 -7.62 16.98
C ALA A 129 -9.10 -8.00 15.58
N ASN A 130 -9.97 -8.25 14.61
CA ASN A 130 -9.62 -8.58 13.22
C ASN A 130 -9.66 -7.34 12.28
N SER A 131 -9.76 -6.12 12.80
CA SER A 131 -9.70 -4.90 11.99
C SER A 131 -8.31 -4.71 11.40
N GLY A 132 -8.23 -4.41 10.11
CA GLY A 132 -6.98 -4.20 9.38
C GLY A 132 -7.10 -3.06 8.38
N MET A 133 -5.98 -2.43 8.07
CA MET A 133 -5.83 -1.62 6.87
C MET A 133 -4.93 -2.32 5.85
N GLY A 134 -4.93 -1.79 4.63
CA GLY A 134 -4.00 -2.20 3.58
C GLY A 134 -4.61 -2.04 2.20
N SER A 135 -3.84 -1.45 1.28
CA SER A 135 -4.21 -1.22 -0.12
C SER A 135 -3.31 -2.00 -1.08
N SER A 136 -3.88 -2.38 -2.22
CA SER A 136 -3.11 -2.74 -3.41
C SER A 136 -2.22 -1.56 -3.83
N VAL A 137 -1.02 -1.87 -4.33
CA VAL A 137 -0.10 -0.85 -4.84
C VAL A 137 -0.37 -0.60 -6.32
N GLY A 138 -0.72 0.64 -6.66
CA GLY A 138 -1.10 1.03 -8.01
C GLY A 138 -2.38 0.32 -8.48
N GLN A 139 -2.46 0.10 -9.79
CA GLN A 139 -3.47 -0.71 -10.46
C GLN A 139 -2.92 -2.13 -10.72
N LEU A 140 -3.70 -3.14 -10.33
CA LEU A 140 -3.49 -4.58 -10.48
C LEU A 140 -4.75 -5.23 -11.08
N SER A 141 -4.72 -6.54 -11.32
CA SER A 141 -5.87 -7.33 -11.78
C SER A 141 -6.97 -7.53 -10.72
N THR A 142 -6.77 -7.09 -9.47
CA THR A 142 -7.83 -6.97 -8.47
C THR A 142 -7.42 -5.96 -7.42
N ASN A 143 -8.01 -4.77 -7.46
CA ASN A 143 -7.62 -3.66 -6.61
C ASN A 143 -8.48 -3.64 -5.35
N ASN A 144 -7.87 -3.63 -4.18
CA ASN A 144 -8.55 -3.67 -2.89
C ASN A 144 -7.94 -2.67 -1.92
N MET A 145 -8.77 -2.05 -1.08
CA MET A 145 -8.35 -1.17 0.01
C MET A 145 -9.17 -1.46 1.26
N HIS A 146 -8.51 -1.84 2.33
CA HIS A 146 -9.10 -2.12 3.64
C HIS A 146 -8.88 -0.93 4.56
N LEU A 147 -9.93 -0.51 5.28
CA LEU A 147 -9.92 0.70 6.11
C LEU A 147 -10.66 0.47 7.44
N THR A 148 -10.17 1.12 8.51
CA THR A 148 -10.80 1.20 9.84
C THR A 148 -10.78 2.65 10.34
N ASP A 149 -11.68 3.00 11.28
CA ASP A 149 -11.70 4.30 11.97
C ASP A 149 -10.99 4.28 13.33
N ARG A 150 -10.28 3.19 13.67
CA ARG A 150 -9.49 3.07 14.89
C ARG A 150 -8.38 4.12 14.97
N VAL A 151 -8.27 4.73 16.16
CA VAL A 151 -7.29 5.78 16.52
C VAL A 151 -6.09 5.25 17.31
N ASP A 152 -6.09 3.97 17.68
CA ASP A 152 -4.91 3.22 18.14
C ASP A 152 -4.20 2.51 16.97
N MET A 153 -4.95 2.27 15.89
CA MET A 153 -4.45 1.86 14.59
C MET A 153 -4.14 3.06 13.70
N GLY A 154 -3.05 2.98 12.98
CA GLY A 154 -1.86 3.21 13.79
C GLY A 154 -0.97 4.32 13.25
N MET A 155 -1.37 4.93 12.12
CA MET A 155 -1.80 6.33 12.03
C MET A 155 -1.76 7.08 13.36
N LEU A 156 -2.40 6.53 14.40
CA LEU A 156 -2.86 7.29 15.57
C LEU A 156 -3.65 8.56 15.17
N ASP A 157 -4.19 8.51 13.95
CA ASP A 157 -4.93 9.51 13.20
C ASP A 157 -5.55 8.80 11.99
N VAL A 158 -6.87 8.89 11.84
CA VAL A 158 -7.63 8.17 10.81
C VAL A 158 -7.44 8.79 9.41
N VAL A 159 -7.17 10.09 9.32
CA VAL A 159 -7.06 10.78 8.03
C VAL A 159 -5.69 10.57 7.40
N ALA A 160 -4.62 10.51 8.19
CA ALA A 160 -3.28 10.13 7.74
C ALA A 160 -3.19 8.63 7.41
N ASN A 161 -3.79 7.74 8.23
CA ASN A 161 -4.04 6.33 7.86
C ASN A 161 -4.57 6.23 6.42
N PHE A 162 -5.63 6.96 6.10
CA PHE A 162 -6.24 6.95 4.76
C PHE A 162 -5.36 7.63 3.69
N ALA A 163 -4.47 8.55 4.07
CA ALA A 163 -3.56 9.21 3.13
C ALA A 163 -2.35 8.32 2.79
N HIS A 164 -1.86 7.51 3.74
CA HIS A 164 -0.88 6.45 3.54
C HIS A 164 -1.42 5.38 2.59
N GLU A 165 -2.63 4.86 2.85
CA GLU A 165 -3.29 3.88 1.97
C GLU A 165 -3.57 4.45 0.57
N LEU A 166 -3.89 5.74 0.45
CA LEU A 166 -4.00 6.41 -0.84
C LEU A 166 -2.64 6.54 -1.56
N GLY A 167 -1.53 6.64 -0.82
CA GLY A 167 -0.17 6.58 -1.37
C GLY A 167 0.15 5.22 -2.00
N HIS A 168 -0.22 4.12 -1.32
CA HIS A 168 -0.19 2.79 -1.91
C HIS A 168 -1.05 2.69 -3.16
N ALA A 169 -2.32 3.11 -3.08
CA ALA A 169 -3.22 3.03 -4.22
C ALA A 169 -2.69 3.80 -5.45
N TRP A 170 -1.92 4.88 -5.27
CA TRP A 170 -1.21 5.53 -6.39
C TRP A 170 0.06 4.82 -6.89
N GLY A 171 0.62 3.87 -6.14
CA GLY A 171 1.77 3.08 -6.57
C GLY A 171 3.05 3.27 -5.75
N LEU A 172 2.96 3.75 -4.51
CA LEU A 172 4.08 3.77 -3.56
C LEU A 172 4.15 2.47 -2.77
N TYR A 173 5.36 1.99 -2.51
CA TYR A 173 5.63 0.98 -1.48
C TYR A 173 6.10 1.69 -0.20
N HIS A 174 6.29 0.96 0.89
CA HIS A 174 6.88 1.56 2.07
C HIS A 174 8.34 1.94 1.87
N GLU A 175 8.74 3.12 2.36
CA GLU A 175 10.11 3.62 2.23
C GLU A 175 11.13 2.67 2.90
N HIS A 176 10.81 2.12 4.09
CA HIS A 176 11.69 1.16 4.78
C HIS A 176 11.80 -0.19 4.06
N GLN A 177 10.88 -0.56 3.16
CA GLN A 177 10.97 -1.81 2.40
C GLN A 177 11.89 -1.74 1.18
N ASN A 178 12.57 -0.62 0.94
CA ASN A 178 13.66 -0.53 -0.04
C ASN A 178 14.77 -1.55 0.33
N PRO A 179 15.03 -2.57 -0.52
CA PRO A 179 15.95 -3.66 -0.18
C PRO A 179 17.43 -3.25 -0.09
N ASN A 180 17.79 -2.03 -0.49
CA ASN A 180 19.15 -1.50 -0.33
C ASN A 180 19.42 -0.99 1.10
N PHE A 181 18.40 -0.74 1.92
CA PHE A 181 18.57 -0.25 3.30
C PHE A 181 18.90 -1.36 4.31
N TRP A 182 18.77 -2.63 3.91
CA TRP A 182 18.84 -3.79 4.80
C TRP A 182 20.12 -4.61 4.61
N GLN A 183 20.49 -5.32 5.67
CA GLN A 183 21.48 -6.40 5.68
C GLN A 183 21.01 -7.51 6.64
N GLY A 184 21.55 -8.73 6.49
CA GLY A 184 21.24 -9.85 7.38
C GLY A 184 19.85 -10.49 7.20
N VAL A 185 19.12 -10.12 6.14
CA VAL A 185 17.80 -10.67 5.76
C VAL A 185 17.82 -11.12 4.30
N VAL A 186 16.96 -12.08 3.95
CA VAL A 186 16.96 -12.81 2.68
C VAL A 186 16.68 -11.91 1.47
N ASP A 187 15.75 -10.97 1.62
CA ASP A 187 15.23 -10.16 0.51
C ASP A 187 15.98 -8.81 0.34
N ALA A 188 17.11 -8.63 1.04
CA ALA A 188 18.00 -7.48 0.88
C ALA A 188 18.87 -7.58 -0.39
N THR A 189 19.16 -6.44 -1.03
CA THR A 189 19.86 -6.40 -2.33
C THR A 189 21.32 -5.89 -2.26
N GLY A 190 21.88 -5.69 -1.07
CA GLY A 190 23.25 -5.22 -0.94
C GLY A 190 23.76 -5.10 0.49
N ASN A 191 24.76 -4.23 0.68
CA ASN A 191 25.42 -3.97 1.95
C ASN A 191 24.76 -2.77 2.66
N GLY A 192 23.46 -2.87 2.97
CA GLY A 192 22.69 -1.82 3.62
C GLY A 192 23.02 -1.71 5.12
N GLU A 193 23.34 -0.50 5.60
CA GLU A 193 23.87 -0.29 6.96
C GLU A 193 22.82 0.32 7.92
N LEU A 194 21.54 0.28 7.54
CA LEU A 194 20.47 0.99 8.25
C LEU A 194 19.58 0.03 9.05
N PHE A 195 18.97 -0.96 8.39
CA PHE A 195 18.01 -1.89 9.00
C PHE A 195 18.50 -3.34 8.98
N GLY A 196 17.93 -4.17 9.86
CA GLY A 196 18.21 -5.59 9.98
C GLY A 196 18.98 -5.99 11.26
N PRO A 197 19.21 -7.30 11.47
CA PRO A 197 19.84 -7.81 12.69
C PRO A 197 21.25 -7.26 12.90
N GLY A 198 21.48 -6.58 14.03
CA GLY A 198 22.78 -5.97 14.38
C GLY A 198 23.06 -4.60 13.76
N ASN A 199 22.20 -4.10 12.86
CA ASN A 199 22.35 -2.77 12.28
C ASN A 199 21.81 -1.65 13.22
N PRO A 200 22.32 -0.41 13.12
CA PRO A 200 22.05 0.66 14.07
C PRO A 200 20.60 1.15 14.12
N GLY A 201 19.84 1.06 13.02
CA GLY A 201 18.39 1.32 13.01
C GLY A 201 17.55 0.20 13.65
N GLN A 202 18.19 -0.91 14.03
CA GLN A 202 17.59 -2.09 14.65
C GLN A 202 16.51 -2.78 13.81
N TRP A 203 16.12 -3.99 14.24
CA TRP A 203 15.01 -4.76 13.68
C TRP A 203 14.54 -5.75 14.75
N ASN A 204 13.60 -5.27 15.57
CA ASN A 204 13.15 -5.94 16.77
C ASN A 204 11.84 -6.66 16.47
N CYS A 205 11.93 -7.72 15.68
CA CYS A 205 10.80 -8.52 15.20
C CYS A 205 9.93 -9.07 16.33
N GLU A 206 10.54 -9.37 17.48
CA GLU A 206 9.91 -9.82 18.72
C GLU A 206 8.90 -8.84 19.33
N ASN A 207 8.94 -7.56 18.91
CA ASN A 207 7.98 -6.54 19.35
C ASN A 207 6.67 -6.52 18.53
N LEU A 208 6.57 -7.28 17.42
CA LEU A 208 5.35 -7.38 16.61
C LEU A 208 4.20 -8.02 17.40
N ILE A 209 2.99 -7.48 17.24
CA ILE A 209 1.82 -7.86 18.05
C ILE A 209 1.39 -9.34 17.90
N ASP A 210 1.70 -9.96 16.76
CA ASP A 210 1.44 -11.37 16.45
C ASP A 210 2.67 -12.28 16.61
N TYR A 211 3.84 -11.76 17.00
CA TYR A 211 5.06 -12.56 17.18
C TYR A 211 4.83 -13.73 18.16
N ALA A 212 4.21 -13.45 19.31
CA ALA A 212 3.97 -14.44 20.34
C ALA A 212 3.00 -15.55 19.88
N SER A 213 1.96 -15.21 19.12
CA SER A 213 1.00 -16.20 18.61
C SER A 213 1.60 -17.04 17.48
N VAL A 214 2.39 -16.46 16.59
CA VAL A 214 3.10 -17.21 15.53
C VAL A 214 4.19 -18.11 16.13
N ALA A 215 4.92 -17.65 17.15
CA ALA A 215 5.92 -18.44 17.86
C ALA A 215 5.28 -19.63 18.63
N LEU A 216 4.19 -19.39 19.36
CA LEU A 216 3.44 -20.44 20.08
C LEU A 216 2.72 -21.42 19.12
N GLY A 217 2.35 -20.98 17.92
CA GLY A 217 1.89 -21.86 16.84
C GLY A 217 2.99 -22.75 16.25
N GLY A 218 4.25 -22.58 16.68
CA GLY A 218 5.41 -23.32 16.20
C GLY A 218 6.04 -22.74 14.93
N GLY A 219 5.63 -21.54 14.49
CA GLY A 219 6.02 -20.97 13.20
C GLY A 219 5.27 -21.57 12.01
N LEU A 220 5.82 -21.42 10.80
CA LEU A 220 5.15 -21.88 9.58
C LEU A 220 5.56 -23.32 9.23
N VAL A 221 4.59 -24.23 9.17
CA VAL A 221 4.80 -25.60 8.69
C VAL A 221 4.74 -25.64 7.16
N VAL A 222 5.90 -25.69 6.50
CA VAL A 222 6.01 -25.79 5.03
C VAL A 222 6.17 -27.25 4.62
N GLN A 223 5.39 -27.72 3.64
CA GLN A 223 5.65 -29.02 3.00
C GLN A 223 6.88 -28.91 2.08
N THR A 224 7.94 -29.68 2.38
CA THR A 224 9.22 -29.67 1.66
C THR A 224 9.45 -30.99 0.93
N GLY A 225 8.94 -31.09 -0.29
CA GLY A 225 9.24 -32.18 -1.23
C GLY A 225 8.49 -32.01 -2.54
N GLN A 226 9.17 -32.18 -3.68
CA GLN A 226 8.54 -31.96 -5.00
C GLN A 226 7.45 -32.98 -5.37
N ASN A 227 7.41 -34.12 -4.67
CA ASN A 227 6.62 -35.30 -5.05
C ASN A 227 5.58 -35.72 -3.98
N ASN A 228 5.02 -34.77 -3.21
CA ASN A 228 4.07 -35.04 -2.12
C ASN A 228 4.58 -36.00 -1.01
N GLN A 229 5.89 -36.15 -0.85
CA GLN A 229 6.54 -37.14 0.04
C GLN A 229 6.50 -36.81 1.55
N GLY A 230 5.43 -36.14 2.02
CA GLY A 230 5.07 -35.99 3.45
C GLY A 230 5.98 -35.14 4.34
N ASN A 231 7.25 -34.93 3.97
CA ASN A 231 8.23 -34.19 4.77
C ASN A 231 7.80 -32.74 4.98
N THR A 232 7.32 -32.45 6.20
CA THR A 232 7.06 -31.09 6.67
C THR A 232 8.31 -30.53 7.34
N ARG A 233 8.66 -29.29 6.99
CA ARG A 233 9.69 -28.52 7.69
C ARG A 233 9.03 -27.33 8.37
N THR A 234 9.13 -27.30 9.69
CA THR A 234 8.88 -26.11 10.50
C THR A 234 9.88 -25.01 10.12
N VAL A 235 9.35 -23.83 9.84
CA VAL A 235 10.10 -22.59 9.65
C VAL A 235 10.07 -21.82 10.96
N ASP A 236 11.23 -21.72 11.59
CA ASP A 236 11.50 -21.01 12.83
C ASP A 236 11.24 -19.49 12.73
N MET A 237 11.13 -18.84 13.89
CA MET A 237 10.91 -17.39 13.98
C MET A 237 12.06 -16.57 13.38
N GLN A 238 13.32 -17.05 13.40
CA GLN A 238 14.44 -16.30 12.80
C GLN A 238 14.27 -16.19 11.29
N ARG A 239 13.83 -17.26 10.63
CA ARG A 239 13.54 -17.28 9.18
C ARG A 239 12.28 -16.51 8.82
N LEU A 240 11.26 -16.52 9.68
CA LEU A 240 10.07 -15.66 9.51
C LEU A 240 10.41 -14.17 9.69
N CYS A 241 11.27 -13.83 10.65
CA CYS A 241 11.80 -12.50 10.87
C CYS A 241 12.91 -12.07 9.88
N SER A 242 13.17 -12.82 8.82
CA SER A 242 14.22 -12.49 7.84
C SER A 242 13.87 -12.75 6.38
N SER A 243 12.65 -13.20 6.05
CA SER A 243 12.19 -13.28 4.66
C SER A 243 10.74 -12.84 4.50
N TYR A 244 10.54 -11.87 3.59
CA TYR A 244 9.25 -11.33 3.23
C TYR A 244 8.28 -12.43 2.79
N ASP A 245 8.74 -13.36 1.94
CA ASP A 245 7.88 -14.40 1.39
C ASP A 245 7.57 -15.54 2.39
N LEU A 246 8.43 -15.80 3.38
CA LEU A 246 8.11 -16.72 4.48
C LEU A 246 7.12 -16.09 5.47
N ALA A 247 7.32 -14.83 5.85
CA ALA A 247 6.37 -14.09 6.68
C ALA A 247 4.99 -13.96 5.99
N ARG A 248 4.98 -13.68 4.68
CA ARG A 248 3.77 -13.67 3.85
C ARG A 248 3.06 -15.03 3.81
N GLY A 249 3.82 -16.12 3.64
CA GLY A 249 3.27 -17.48 3.71
C GLY A 249 2.67 -17.82 5.09
N ALA A 250 3.21 -17.24 6.16
CA ALA A 250 2.73 -17.39 7.53
C ALA A 250 1.56 -16.46 7.91
N ARG A 251 1.27 -15.43 7.08
CA ARG A 251 0.42 -14.28 7.45
C ARG A 251 0.91 -13.52 8.69
N PHE A 252 2.22 -13.47 8.86
CA PHE A 252 2.92 -12.84 10.00
C PHE A 252 3.30 -11.39 9.64
N THR A 253 2.98 -10.42 10.51
CA THR A 253 3.13 -8.98 10.21
C THR A 253 4.56 -8.49 9.94
N ALA A 254 5.58 -9.33 10.17
CA ALA A 254 6.94 -9.03 9.70
C ALA A 254 7.03 -8.84 8.17
N LEU A 255 6.09 -9.39 7.38
CA LEU A 255 6.05 -9.20 5.92
C LEU A 255 5.93 -7.72 5.53
N ASP A 256 5.33 -6.90 6.39
CA ASP A 256 5.05 -5.49 6.16
C ASP A 256 6.30 -4.60 6.39
N TYR A 257 7.26 -5.16 7.12
CA TYR A 257 8.53 -4.55 7.47
C TYR A 257 9.66 -5.01 6.57
N LEU A 258 9.70 -6.31 6.25
CA LEU A 258 10.81 -6.92 5.54
C LEU A 258 10.95 -6.40 4.11
N PRO A 259 12.18 -6.32 3.57
CA PRO A 259 12.44 -5.66 2.30
C PRO A 259 11.80 -6.37 1.10
N MET A 260 11.37 -5.59 0.11
CA MET A 260 10.64 -6.08 -1.07
C MET A 260 11.55 -6.21 -2.29
N GLY A 261 12.44 -7.20 -2.24
CA GLY A 261 13.38 -7.54 -3.32
C GLY A 261 12.74 -7.55 -4.71
N GLY A 262 13.23 -6.71 -5.60
CA GLY A 262 12.82 -6.66 -7.01
C GLY A 262 11.42 -6.09 -7.34
N ARG A 263 10.57 -5.80 -6.35
CA ARG A 263 9.16 -5.39 -6.59
C ARG A 263 8.97 -3.91 -6.91
N GLY A 264 9.84 -3.05 -6.38
CA GLY A 264 9.82 -1.61 -6.59
C GLY A 264 11.09 -1.06 -7.24
N THR A 265 11.03 0.20 -7.65
CA THR A 265 12.17 1.01 -8.09
C THR A 265 12.67 1.81 -6.89
N PRO A 266 13.83 1.46 -6.30
CA PRO A 266 14.44 2.24 -5.24
C PRO A 266 15.16 3.46 -5.82
N HIS A 267 15.14 4.54 -5.06
CA HIS A 267 15.85 5.78 -5.36
C HIS A 267 17.33 5.74 -4.99
N SER A 268 17.63 5.23 -3.80
CA SER A 268 18.98 5.04 -3.30
C SER A 268 19.34 3.58 -3.42
N THR A 269 20.42 3.36 -4.16
CA THR A 269 21.18 2.12 -4.26
C THR A 269 22.35 2.09 -3.29
N ASN A 270 22.53 3.13 -2.46
CA ASN A 270 23.59 3.18 -1.46
C ASN A 270 23.12 2.51 -0.16
N GLY A 271 22.07 3.06 0.46
CA GLY A 271 21.47 2.55 1.69
C GLY A 271 22.41 2.50 2.90
N LYS A 272 23.31 3.48 3.02
CA LYS A 272 24.33 3.55 4.08
C LYS A 272 24.16 4.75 5.01
N GLY A 273 23.74 5.89 4.47
CA GLY A 273 23.57 7.12 5.25
C GLY A 273 22.16 7.29 5.78
N VAL A 274 22.01 8.02 6.89
CA VAL A 274 20.68 8.56 7.30
C VAL A 274 20.04 9.40 6.19
N ASP A 275 20.85 10.03 5.33
CA ASP A 275 20.40 10.74 4.14
C ASP A 275 19.82 9.84 3.02
N ASP A 276 20.06 8.53 3.03
CA ASP A 276 19.52 7.65 1.99
C ASP A 276 18.01 7.39 2.14
N VAL A 277 17.42 7.65 3.31
CA VAL A 277 16.02 7.39 3.66
C VAL A 277 15.24 8.71 3.77
N ASP A 278 14.02 8.75 3.24
CA ASP A 278 13.06 9.80 3.61
C ASP A 278 12.33 9.48 4.91
N TRP A 279 12.96 9.78 6.05
CA TRP A 279 12.35 9.70 7.38
C TRP A 279 11.13 10.63 7.55
N SER A 280 10.83 11.51 6.60
CA SER A 280 9.64 12.37 6.57
C SER A 280 8.53 11.90 5.62
N SER A 281 8.74 10.77 4.91
CA SER A 281 7.75 10.16 4.03
C SER A 281 6.51 9.72 4.82
N ILE A 282 5.32 9.88 4.24
CA ILE A 282 4.12 9.24 4.81
C ILE A 282 4.16 7.72 4.67
N MET A 283 5.00 7.19 3.77
CA MET A 283 5.15 5.77 3.48
C MET A 283 6.20 5.07 4.36
N ILE A 284 6.90 5.74 5.28
CA ILE A 284 7.77 5.05 6.25
C ILE A 284 6.99 4.63 7.49
N TYR A 285 7.20 3.39 7.96
CA TYR A 285 6.61 2.92 9.21
C TYR A 285 7.30 3.55 10.42
N ALA A 286 6.55 4.29 11.23
CA ALA A 286 7.07 4.90 12.46
C ALA A 286 7.02 3.93 13.66
N SER A 287 7.96 4.08 14.59
CA SER A 287 8.60 2.95 15.28
C SER A 287 7.74 1.90 15.98
N GLY A 288 6.60 2.27 16.57
CA GLY A 288 5.76 1.33 17.35
C GLY A 288 4.58 0.75 16.59
N ALA A 289 4.52 0.99 15.29
CA ALA A 289 3.43 0.56 14.46
C ALA A 289 3.39 -0.96 14.28
N GLY A 290 2.23 -1.61 14.45
CA GLY A 290 2.14 -3.07 14.46
C GLY A 290 2.75 -3.73 15.71
N ALA A 291 3.28 -2.95 16.66
CA ALA A 291 3.91 -3.48 17.86
C ALA A 291 2.92 -3.69 19.01
N VAL A 292 3.33 -4.51 19.98
CA VAL A 292 2.67 -4.60 21.29
C VAL A 292 2.66 -3.24 22.02
N PRO A 293 1.60 -2.89 22.76
CA PRO A 293 1.62 -1.76 23.69
C PRO A 293 2.61 -2.04 24.84
N LEU A 294 3.35 -1.01 25.27
CA LEU A 294 4.22 -1.10 26.46
C LEU A 294 3.39 -1.10 27.75
N ASP A 295 2.29 -0.34 27.75
CA ASP A 295 1.39 -0.15 28.89
C ASP A 295 -0.04 -0.58 28.48
N PRO A 296 -0.45 -1.85 28.71
CA PRO A 296 -1.76 -2.34 28.29
C PRO A 296 -2.91 -1.65 29.06
N GLY A 297 -3.82 -1.01 28.33
CA GLY A 297 -5.03 -0.40 28.88
C GLY A 297 -4.97 1.11 29.14
N GLU A 298 -3.86 1.79 28.80
CA GLU A 298 -3.84 3.25 28.73
C GLU A 298 -4.14 3.74 27.31
N GLU A 299 -4.98 4.77 27.18
CA GLU A 299 -5.40 5.32 25.89
C GLU A 299 -4.22 5.91 25.09
N PRO A 300 -4.24 5.87 23.73
CA PRO A 300 -3.17 6.44 22.91
C PRO A 300 -3.07 7.97 23.05
N GLY A 301 -2.20 8.43 23.95
CA GLY A 301 -1.78 9.83 24.02
C GLY A 301 -0.98 10.27 22.78
N GLU A 302 -0.59 11.55 22.74
CA GLU A 302 0.19 12.09 21.62
C GLU A 302 1.53 11.35 21.39
N THR A 303 2.10 10.74 22.43
CA THR A 303 3.32 9.92 22.39
C THR A 303 3.05 8.48 21.96
N ASP A 304 3.89 7.90 21.09
CA ASP A 304 3.82 6.46 20.80
C ASP A 304 4.32 5.61 21.98
N ARG A 305 3.39 4.87 22.61
CA ARG A 305 3.65 3.95 23.73
C ARG A 305 3.65 2.47 23.32
N ARG A 306 3.77 2.17 22.02
CA ARG A 306 3.97 0.80 21.52
C ARG A 306 5.47 0.49 21.38
N ALA A 307 5.86 -0.77 21.55
CA ALA A 307 7.26 -1.21 21.54
C ALA A 307 7.97 -0.91 20.21
N ARG A 308 9.30 -0.69 20.19
CA ARG A 308 10.00 -0.20 18.98
C ARG A 308 10.42 -1.36 18.07
N ILE A 309 9.91 -1.44 16.85
CA ILE A 309 10.27 -2.47 15.86
C ILE A 309 11.42 -2.01 14.95
N LEU A 310 11.28 -0.86 14.29
CA LEU A 310 12.36 -0.16 13.57
C LEU A 310 12.64 1.19 14.23
N GLN A 311 13.88 1.68 14.12
CA GLN A 311 14.37 2.95 14.67
C GLN A 311 15.26 3.68 13.64
N GLN A 312 15.59 4.93 13.93
CA GLN A 312 16.65 5.64 13.22
C GLN A 312 18.03 5.14 13.69
N PRO A 313 19.10 5.21 12.87
CA PRO A 313 20.45 4.78 13.23
C PRO A 313 21.09 5.46 14.46
N ASN A 314 20.49 6.53 14.99
CA ASN A 314 20.90 7.18 16.23
C ASN A 314 20.16 6.63 17.49
N GLY A 315 19.29 5.62 17.34
CA GLY A 315 18.47 5.07 18.42
C GLY A 315 17.22 5.89 18.76
N GLU A 316 16.89 6.91 17.97
CA GLU A 316 15.60 7.61 18.08
C GLU A 316 14.48 6.78 17.44
N ARG A 317 13.22 7.05 17.82
CA ARG A 317 12.09 6.54 17.06
C ARG A 317 12.14 7.12 15.63
N ILE A 318 11.76 6.34 14.64
CA ILE A 318 11.34 6.85 13.33
C ILE A 318 10.19 7.82 13.59
N ALA A 319 10.37 9.06 13.15
CA ALA A 319 9.38 10.11 13.32
C ALA A 319 8.07 9.73 12.63
N LYS A 320 6.97 10.09 13.27
CA LYS A 320 5.62 9.78 12.81
C LYS A 320 5.10 10.90 11.90
N ASN A 321 4.49 10.54 10.75
CA ASN A 321 4.30 11.43 9.59
C ASN A 321 2.85 11.47 9.00
N LEU A 322 2.08 12.52 9.33
CA LEU A 322 0.66 12.76 8.99
C LEU A 322 0.45 13.07 7.51
N PHE A 323 1.51 13.50 6.83
CA PHE A 323 1.44 14.15 5.54
C PHE A 323 2.58 13.63 4.66
N PRO A 324 2.36 13.51 3.35
CA PRO A 324 3.43 13.16 2.42
C PRO A 324 4.52 14.24 2.42
N SER A 325 5.75 13.77 2.27
CA SER A 325 6.92 14.62 2.09
C SER A 325 6.93 15.23 0.68
N ALA A 326 7.83 16.18 0.43
CA ALA A 326 8.08 16.67 -0.94
C ALA A 326 8.66 15.57 -1.87
N LEU A 327 9.14 14.47 -1.30
CA LEU A 327 9.79 13.35 -1.97
C LEU A 327 8.76 12.30 -2.39
N ASP A 328 7.74 12.03 -1.56
CA ASP A 328 6.52 11.29 -1.94
C ASP A 328 5.82 11.96 -3.14
N ILE A 329 5.73 13.29 -3.14
CA ILE A 329 5.17 14.06 -4.27
C ILE A 329 6.03 13.89 -5.53
N LEU A 330 7.36 13.85 -5.40
CA LEU A 330 8.27 13.63 -6.53
C LEU A 330 8.18 12.19 -7.08
N ALA A 331 7.95 11.21 -6.21
CA ALA A 331 7.71 9.81 -6.55
C ALA A 331 6.50 9.68 -7.48
N LEU A 332 5.35 10.21 -7.07
CA LEU A 332 4.12 10.17 -7.84
C LEU A 332 4.23 10.95 -9.15
N ASN A 333 4.87 12.11 -9.16
CA ASN A 333 5.09 12.83 -10.42
C ASN A 333 6.02 12.08 -11.39
N THR A 334 6.97 11.28 -10.88
CA THR A 334 7.86 10.44 -11.71
C THR A 334 7.15 9.19 -12.24
N LEU A 335 6.38 8.50 -11.38
CA LEU A 335 5.56 7.36 -11.74
C LEU A 335 4.50 7.76 -12.80
N TYR A 336 3.85 8.91 -12.63
CA TYR A 336 2.80 9.39 -13.56
C TYR A 336 3.30 10.35 -14.65
N ALA A 337 4.61 10.45 -14.89
CA ALA A 337 5.19 11.36 -15.89
C ALA A 337 4.59 11.15 -17.30
N ASP A 338 4.59 9.89 -17.75
CA ASP A 338 4.16 9.48 -19.10
C ASP A 338 2.67 9.10 -19.18
N VAL A 339 1.97 9.10 -18.03
CA VAL A 339 0.54 8.74 -17.97
C VAL A 339 -0.27 9.89 -18.53
N GLY A 340 -0.90 9.62 -19.68
CA GLY A 340 -1.67 10.60 -20.44
C GLY A 340 -2.67 11.36 -19.57
N GLY A 341 -2.52 12.69 -19.52
CA GLY A 341 -3.47 13.57 -18.84
C GLY A 341 -4.72 13.81 -19.69
N THR A 342 -5.84 14.13 -19.04
CA THR A 342 -7.17 14.37 -19.63
C THR A 342 -7.21 15.38 -20.78
N LYS A 343 -6.19 16.25 -20.93
CA LYS A 343 -6.07 17.17 -22.07
C LYS A 343 -5.81 16.44 -23.41
N LEU A 344 -5.12 15.31 -23.41
CA LEU A 344 -4.79 14.57 -24.64
C LEU A 344 -5.97 13.72 -25.14
N SER A 345 -6.75 13.12 -24.24
CA SER A 345 -7.99 12.41 -24.62
C SER A 345 -9.04 13.39 -25.18
N LEU A 346 -9.14 14.61 -24.63
CA LEU A 346 -9.99 15.68 -25.20
C LEU A 346 -9.56 16.13 -26.60
N LEU A 347 -8.25 16.25 -26.87
CA LEU A 347 -7.77 16.59 -28.20
C LEU A 347 -8.04 15.45 -29.21
N ASN A 348 -7.86 14.19 -28.80
CA ASN A 348 -8.17 13.03 -29.63
C ASN A 348 -9.68 12.79 -29.79
N SER A 349 -10.52 13.18 -28.84
CA SER A 349 -11.97 13.17 -29.04
C SER A 349 -12.42 14.29 -29.97
N MET A 350 -11.77 15.47 -29.96
CA MET A 350 -12.06 16.56 -30.91
C MET A 350 -11.65 16.24 -32.36
N THR A 351 -10.56 15.50 -32.59
CA THR A 351 -10.24 15.03 -33.95
C THR A 351 -11.25 14.00 -34.45
N SER A 352 -11.72 13.09 -33.58
CA SER A 352 -12.86 12.22 -33.88
C SER A 352 -14.16 13.00 -34.12
N PHE A 353 -14.43 14.05 -33.34
CA PHE A 353 -15.62 14.91 -33.52
C PHE A 353 -15.61 15.62 -34.88
N LYS A 354 -14.45 16.13 -35.33
CA LYS A 354 -14.29 16.67 -36.69
C LYS A 354 -14.51 15.61 -37.78
N LYS A 355 -14.24 14.34 -37.51
CA LYS A 355 -14.51 13.23 -38.44
C LYS A 355 -16.01 12.94 -38.53
N VAL A 356 -16.72 12.92 -37.39
CA VAL A 356 -18.18 12.77 -37.32
C VAL A 356 -18.90 13.93 -38.00
N TYR A 357 -18.50 15.17 -37.71
CA TYR A 357 -19.09 16.38 -38.31
C TYR A 357 -18.96 16.39 -39.84
N LYS A 358 -17.80 15.97 -40.37
CA LYS A 358 -17.61 15.82 -41.83
C LYS A 358 -18.45 14.72 -42.48
N THR A 359 -19.02 13.78 -41.71
CA THR A 359 -20.00 12.79 -42.21
C THR A 359 -21.46 13.23 -42.05
N SER A 360 -21.76 14.26 -41.24
CA SER A 360 -23.09 14.90 -41.26
C SER A 360 -23.23 15.93 -42.39
N ASP A 361 -22.14 16.61 -42.76
CA ASP A 361 -22.13 17.55 -43.89
C ASP A 361 -22.28 16.86 -45.27
N SER A 362 -22.17 15.53 -45.34
CA SER A 362 -22.36 14.72 -46.56
C SER A 362 -23.78 14.19 -46.73
N GLY A 363 -24.80 14.95 -46.31
CA GLY A 363 -26.19 14.72 -46.69
C GLY A 363 -26.40 14.95 -48.21
N PRO A 364 -27.39 14.28 -48.84
CA PRO A 364 -27.60 14.41 -50.29
C PRO A 364 -28.01 15.84 -50.67
N SER A 365 -27.38 16.36 -51.73
CA SER A 365 -27.63 17.71 -52.25
C SER A 365 -29.03 17.85 -52.85
N GLY A 366 -30.01 18.30 -52.06
CA GLY A 366 -31.38 18.49 -52.52
C GLY A 366 -32.32 19.07 -51.45
N GLY A 367 -32.33 20.40 -51.32
CA GLY A 367 -33.28 21.12 -50.46
C GLY A 367 -33.03 22.63 -50.50
N SER A 368 -34.05 23.41 -50.86
CA SER A 368 -34.01 24.88 -50.84
C SER A 368 -35.02 25.45 -49.86
N GLY A 369 -34.70 26.61 -49.28
CA GLY A 369 -35.55 27.31 -48.31
C GLY A 369 -35.31 26.87 -46.86
N CYS A 370 -35.52 27.73 -45.86
CA CYS A 370 -36.03 29.12 -45.89
C CYS A 370 -35.33 30.00 -44.84
N LEU A 371 -35.73 31.27 -44.81
CA LEU A 371 -35.59 32.20 -43.67
C LEU A 371 -36.21 31.61 -42.39
#